data_AF-A0A3P7MFZ2-F1
#
_entry.id   AF-A0A3P7MFZ2-F1
#
_cell.length_a   1.000
_cell.length_b   1.000
_cell.length_c   1.000
_cell.angle_alpha   90.00
_cell.angle_beta   90.00
_cell.angle_gamma   90.00
#
_symmetry.space_group_name_H-M   'P 1'
#
loop_
_entity.id
_entity.type
_entity.pdbx_description
1 polymer ?
#
loop_
_entity_poly.entity_id
_entity_poly.type
_entity_poly.pdbx_seq_one_letter_code
_entity_poly.pdbx_strand_id
1 'polypeptide(L)'
;MLFIPSVAPGYDDRRVRPWNAINYRGRKNGQYYSEMFEMAHAARAKIITITSFNEWHEGTQIEPAVPFTDSNTNFTYSRYAQGPEQYLHQTLDLIKKYFTPLNRIAPEKIVNII
;
A
#
# COMPACT_ATOMS: atom_id res chain seq x y z
N MET A 1 -1.68 -1.63 -27.20
CA MET A 1 -1.99 -2.39 -25.97
C MET A 1 -1.90 -1.45 -24.78
N LEU A 2 -2.88 -1.47 -23.87
CA LEU A 2 -2.88 -0.68 -22.65
C LEU A 2 -2.55 -1.62 -21.48
N PHE A 3 -1.43 -1.35 -20.80
CA PHE A 3 -0.97 -2.11 -19.63
C PHE A 3 -1.06 -1.24 -18.39
N ILE A 4 -1.80 -1.71 -17.39
CA ILE A 4 -2.05 -1.02 -16.12
C ILE A 4 -1.76 -2.01 -15.00
N PRO A 5 -0.50 -2.12 -14.53
CA PRO A 5 -0.16 -3.03 -13.44
C PRO A 5 -0.75 -2.53 -12.12
N SER A 6 -1.21 -3.49 -11.30
CA SER A 6 -1.61 -3.25 -9.93
C SER A 6 -0.43 -3.37 -8.96
N VAL A 7 -0.35 -2.46 -8.00
CA VAL A 7 0.63 -2.48 -6.89
C VAL A 7 -0.08 -2.54 -5.55
N ALA A 8 0.52 -3.20 -4.56
CA ALA A 8 -0.07 -3.43 -3.25
C ALA A 8 0.98 -3.34 -2.13
N PRO A 9 0.63 -2.87 -0.93
CA PRO A 9 1.59 -2.75 0.17
C PRO A 9 1.96 -4.08 0.83
N GLY A 10 1.18 -5.13 0.57
CA GLY A 10 1.34 -6.50 1.07
C GLY A 10 0.06 -7.29 0.86
N TYR A 11 -0.01 -8.50 1.42
CA TYR A 11 -1.19 -9.37 1.37
C TYR A 11 -1.22 -10.29 2.60
N ASP A 12 -2.34 -10.30 3.31
CA ASP A 12 -2.62 -11.23 4.42
C ASP A 12 -4.12 -11.39 4.65
N ASP A 13 -4.68 -12.47 4.11
CA ASP A 13 -6.10 -12.82 4.25
C ASP A 13 -6.34 -13.98 5.22
N ARG A 14 -5.32 -14.41 5.96
CA ARG A 14 -5.36 -15.66 6.75
C ARG A 14 -6.41 -15.67 7.85
N ARG A 15 -6.93 -14.49 8.25
CA ARG A 15 -8.03 -14.41 9.23
C ARG A 15 -9.36 -14.88 8.63
N VAL A 16 -9.62 -14.58 7.37
CA VAL A 16 -10.85 -15.00 6.65
C VAL A 16 -10.63 -16.26 5.82
N ARG A 17 -9.39 -16.54 5.40
CA ARG A 17 -8.99 -17.72 4.63
C ARG A 17 -7.76 -18.39 5.27
N PRO A 18 -7.91 -19.11 6.40
CA PRO A 18 -6.77 -19.69 7.14
C PRO A 18 -5.89 -20.64 6.34
N TRP A 19 -6.44 -21.26 5.29
CA TRP A 19 -5.74 -22.16 4.37
C TRP A 19 -4.84 -21.43 3.36
N ASN A 20 -4.90 -20.10 3.26
CA ASN A 20 -4.28 -19.34 2.17
C ASN A 20 -2.88 -18.77 2.47
N ALA A 21 -2.18 -19.35 3.45
CA ALA A 21 -0.90 -18.83 3.93
C ALA A 21 0.21 -18.74 2.84
N ILE A 22 0.12 -19.54 1.77
CA ILE A 22 1.05 -19.50 0.63
C ILE A 22 1.06 -18.14 -0.10
N ASN A 23 -0.06 -17.41 -0.05
CA ASN A 23 -0.22 -16.12 -0.69
C ASN A 23 0.20 -14.94 0.21
N TYR A 24 0.57 -15.20 1.47
CA TYR A 24 1.05 -14.16 2.37
C TYR A 24 2.24 -13.40 1.78
N ARG A 25 2.16 -12.07 1.81
CA ARG A 25 3.24 -11.15 1.44
C ARG A 25 3.38 -10.10 2.53
N GLY A 26 4.42 -10.24 3.35
CA GLY A 26 4.71 -9.27 4.41
C GLY A 26 5.08 -7.90 3.83
N ARG A 27 4.60 -6.84 4.49
CA ARG A 27 4.81 -5.46 4.02
C ARG A 27 6.26 -4.98 4.09
N LYS A 28 7.11 -5.65 4.90
CA LYS A 28 8.54 -5.33 5.09
C LYS A 28 8.79 -3.84 5.32
N ASN A 29 8.01 -3.22 6.20
CA ASN A 29 8.04 -1.78 6.48
C ASN A 29 7.95 -0.89 5.21
N GLY A 30 7.14 -1.29 4.23
CA GLY A 30 6.95 -0.56 2.98
C GLY A 30 7.89 -0.97 1.84
N GLN A 31 8.93 -1.78 2.10
CA GLN A 31 9.85 -2.24 1.04
C GLN A 31 9.11 -2.98 -0.07
N TYR A 32 8.17 -3.87 0.28
CA TYR A 32 7.38 -4.62 -0.69
C TYR A 32 6.62 -3.69 -1.65
N TYR A 33 6.06 -2.61 -1.12
CA TYR A 33 5.32 -1.63 -1.91
C TYR A 33 6.22 -0.83 -2.85
N SER A 34 7.37 -0.39 -2.34
CA SER A 34 8.38 0.34 -3.12
C SER A 34 8.92 -0.47 -4.30
N GLU A 35 9.20 -1.76 -4.08
CA GLU A 35 9.65 -2.69 -5.12
C GLU A 35 8.60 -2.84 -6.23
N MET A 36 7.31 -2.95 -5.88
CA MET A 36 6.24 -3.03 -6.88
C MET A 36 6.10 -1.75 -7.72
N PHE A 37 6.22 -0.57 -7.10
CA PHE A 37 6.24 0.71 -7.82
C PHE A 37 7.45 0.83 -8.76
N GLU A 38 8.62 0.42 -8.30
CA GLU A 38 9.83 0.41 -9.11
C GLU A 38 9.70 -0.51 -10.32
N MET A 39 9.17 -1.72 -10.13
CA MET A 39 8.91 -2.66 -11.23
C MET A 39 7.89 -2.10 -12.24
N ALA A 40 6.81 -1.47 -11.77
CA ALA A 40 5.83 -0.83 -12.65
C ALA A 40 6.45 0.30 -13.47
N HIS A 41 7.33 1.10 -12.87
CA HIS A 41 8.10 2.14 -13.54
C HIS A 41 9.08 1.56 -14.57
N ALA A 42 9.84 0.52 -14.20
CA ALA A 42 10.78 -0.16 -15.08
C ALA A 42 10.09 -0.79 -16.29
N ALA A 43 8.86 -1.29 -16.11
CA ALA A 43 7.99 -1.78 -17.18
C ALA A 43 7.42 -0.66 -18.08
N ARG A 44 7.76 0.61 -17.82
CA ARG A 44 7.29 1.81 -18.53
C ARG A 44 5.76 1.95 -18.52
N ALA A 45 5.10 1.47 -17.46
CA ALA A 45 3.66 1.66 -17.28
C ALA A 45 3.33 3.16 -17.25
N LYS A 46 2.25 3.55 -17.95
CA LYS A 46 1.77 4.94 -17.96
C LYS A 46 0.70 5.20 -16.92
N ILE A 47 0.00 4.15 -16.52
CA ILE A 47 -1.05 4.16 -15.51
C ILE A 47 -0.76 2.96 -14.61
N ILE A 48 -0.99 3.11 -13.32
CA ILE A 48 -0.97 2.02 -12.35
C ILE A 48 -2.29 2.03 -11.59
N THR A 49 -2.63 0.89 -11.03
CA THR A 49 -3.73 0.75 -10.06
C THR A 49 -3.16 0.39 -8.70
N ILE A 50 -3.78 0.88 -7.63
CA ILE A 50 -3.42 0.48 -6.27
C ILE A 50 -4.46 -0.54 -5.80
N THR A 51 -4.01 -1.73 -5.48
CA THR A 51 -4.80 -2.75 -4.78
C THR A 51 -4.34 -2.72 -3.34
N SER A 52 -5.01 -1.99 -2.45
CA SER A 52 -6.33 -1.35 -2.54
C SER A 52 -6.35 -0.10 -1.68
N PHE A 53 -7.38 0.75 -1.78
CA PHE A 53 -7.61 1.71 -0.70
C PHE A 53 -7.89 0.97 0.61
N ASN A 54 -8.93 0.13 0.66
CA ASN A 54 -9.47 -0.43 1.90
C ASN A 54 -10.00 -1.88 1.83
N GLU A 55 -9.37 -2.78 1.05
CA GLU A 55 -9.74 -4.20 1.10
C GLU A 55 -9.12 -4.87 2.33
N TRP A 56 -9.71 -4.61 3.49
CA TRP A 56 -9.21 -5.05 4.80
C TRP A 56 -9.14 -6.56 4.96
N HIS A 57 -10.05 -7.31 4.31
CA HIS A 57 -10.07 -8.76 4.39
C HIS A 57 -8.83 -9.41 3.78
N GLU A 58 -8.20 -8.75 2.80
CA GLU A 58 -6.99 -9.26 2.12
C GLU A 58 -5.70 -8.64 2.65
N GLY A 59 -5.79 -7.68 3.57
CA GLY A 59 -4.63 -7.01 4.12
C GLY A 59 -3.87 -6.16 3.07
N THR A 60 -4.53 -5.74 1.99
CA THR A 60 -3.96 -4.96 0.87
C THR A 60 -4.19 -3.45 0.99
N GLN A 61 -4.89 -2.99 2.03
CA GLN A 61 -5.27 -1.60 2.24
C GLN A 61 -4.06 -0.66 2.43
N ILE A 62 -4.15 0.53 1.84
CA ILE A 62 -3.32 1.69 2.20
C ILE A 62 -4.01 2.62 3.22
N GLU A 63 -5.30 2.41 3.47
CA GLU A 63 -6.07 3.11 4.50
C GLU A 63 -5.35 3.01 5.87
N PRO A 64 -5.38 4.08 6.68
CA PRO A 64 -4.70 4.10 7.97
C PRO A 64 -5.11 2.97 8.90
N ALA A 65 -4.13 2.31 9.51
CA ALA A 65 -4.35 1.23 10.47
C ALA A 65 -3.72 1.55 11.83
N VAL A 66 -4.47 1.34 12.90
CA VAL A 66 -4.01 1.48 14.28
C VAL A 66 -3.77 0.11 14.91
N PRO A 67 -2.78 -0.04 15.83
CA PRO A 67 -2.61 -1.27 16.59
C PRO A 67 -3.86 -1.61 17.38
N PHE A 68 -4.32 -2.86 17.31
CA PHE A 68 -5.47 -3.35 18.06
C PHE A 68 -5.34 -4.83 18.38
N THR A 69 -5.79 -5.21 19.59
CA THR A 69 -5.93 -6.61 20.00
C THR A 69 -7.39 -6.84 20.40
N ASP A 70 -8.03 -7.79 19.73
CA ASP A 70 -9.39 -8.22 20.07
C ASP A 70 -9.34 -9.17 21.26
N SER A 71 -9.84 -8.74 22.41
CA SER A 71 -9.85 -9.53 23.65
C SER A 71 -10.75 -10.76 23.59
N ASN A 72 -11.75 -10.78 22.71
CA ASN A 72 -12.68 -11.91 22.61
C ASN A 72 -12.07 -13.07 21.83
N THR A 73 -11.22 -12.77 20.84
CA THR A 73 -10.58 -13.77 19.99
C THR A 73 -9.09 -13.96 20.30
N ASN A 74 -8.54 -13.15 21.21
CA ASN A 74 -7.10 -13.04 21.49
C ASN A 74 -6.26 -12.80 20.22
N PHE A 75 -6.84 -12.11 19.24
CA PHE A 75 -6.19 -11.84 17.95
C PHE A 75 -5.56 -10.45 17.95
N THR A 76 -4.26 -10.38 17.67
CA THR A 76 -3.53 -9.12 17.52
C THR A 76 -3.40 -8.77 16.04
N TYR A 77 -3.94 -7.61 15.67
CA TYR A 77 -3.85 -7.09 14.31
C TYR A 77 -2.47 -6.51 14.03
N SER A 78 -2.01 -6.68 12.79
CA SER A 78 -0.73 -6.11 12.35
C SER A 78 -0.79 -4.58 12.35
N ARG A 79 0.27 -3.94 12.90
CA ARG A 79 0.44 -2.49 12.88
C ARG A 79 1.30 -2.01 11.72
N TYR A 80 1.14 -0.76 11.34
CA TYR A 80 2.09 -0.06 10.48
C TYR A 80 3.24 0.48 11.34
N ALA A 81 4.48 0.23 10.92
CA ALA A 81 5.65 0.49 11.75
C ALA A 81 5.93 1.99 11.93
N GLN A 82 5.56 2.82 10.96
CA GLN A 82 5.77 4.27 10.95
C GLN A 82 4.49 5.06 11.31
N GLY A 83 3.47 4.39 11.83
CA GLY A 83 2.19 4.99 12.22
C GLY A 83 1.07 4.81 11.19
N PRO A 84 -0.17 5.25 11.52
CA PRO A 84 -1.36 4.94 10.73
C PRO A 84 -1.28 5.44 9.29
N GLU A 85 -0.76 6.66 9.07
CA GLU A 85 -0.70 7.29 7.75
C GLU A 85 0.45 6.81 6.84
N GLN A 86 1.25 5.83 7.30
CA GLN A 86 2.46 5.38 6.61
C GLN A 86 2.25 5.14 5.10
N TYR A 87 1.22 4.39 4.72
CA TYR A 87 1.02 3.99 3.33
C TYR A 87 0.38 5.07 2.47
N LEU A 88 -0.30 6.07 3.05
CA LEU A 88 -0.74 7.25 2.30
C LEU A 88 0.45 8.14 1.95
N HIS A 89 1.31 8.45 2.93
CA HIS A 89 2.54 9.22 2.69
C HIS A 89 3.47 8.48 1.70
N GLN A 90 3.68 7.18 1.89
CA GLN A 90 4.51 6.40 0.99
C GLN A 90 3.92 6.34 -0.44
N THR A 91 2.60 6.25 -0.58
CA THR A 91 1.95 6.31 -1.91
C THR A 91 2.25 7.63 -2.60
N LEU A 92 2.13 8.76 -1.90
CA LEU A 92 2.44 10.08 -2.45
C LEU A 92 3.91 10.17 -2.90
N ASP A 93 4.85 9.71 -2.05
CA ASP A 93 6.28 9.76 -2.35
C ASP A 93 6.64 8.91 -3.57
N LEU A 94 6.07 7.71 -3.69
CA LEU A 94 6.32 6.81 -4.81
C LEU A 94 5.71 7.34 -6.13
N ILE A 95 4.52 7.97 -6.08
CA ILE A 95 3.93 8.66 -7.24
C ILE A 95 4.81 9.84 -7.67
N LYS A 96 5.27 10.67 -6.72
CA LYS A 96 6.21 11.77 -6.99
C LYS A 96 7.49 11.27 -7.64
N LYS A 97 8.05 10.17 -7.12
CA LYS A 97 9.31 9.57 -7.60
C LYS A 97 9.20 8.99 -9.01
N TYR A 98 8.14 8.23 -9.31
CA TYR A 98 8.11 7.38 -10.50
C TYR A 98 7.10 7.80 -11.58
N PHE A 99 6.06 8.56 -11.22
CA PHE A 99 4.91 8.82 -12.09
C PHE A 99 4.59 10.31 -12.26
N THR A 100 5.37 11.22 -11.65
CA THR A 100 5.22 12.66 -11.86
C THR A 100 6.18 13.15 -12.94
N PRO A 101 5.71 13.83 -14.01
CA PRO A 101 6.60 14.42 -15.00
C PRO A 101 7.47 15.53 -14.38
N LEU A 102 8.78 15.55 -14.68
CA LEU A 102 9.75 16.56 -14.21
C LEU A 102 9.30 18.03 -14.42
N ASN A 103 8.39 18.29 -15.38
CA ASN A 103 7.95 19.64 -15.75
C ASN A 103 6.64 20.08 -15.06
N ARG A 104 6.07 19.30 -14.13
CA ARG A 104 4.82 19.63 -13.43
C ARG A 104 4.94 19.52 -11.91
N ILE A 105 6.00 20.09 -11.34
CA ILE A 105 5.96 20.50 -9.93
C ILE A 105 5.04 21.73 -9.88
N ALA A 106 3.72 21.50 -9.89
CA ALA A 106 2.77 22.52 -9.50
C ALA A 106 3.05 22.86 -8.03
N PRO A 107 3.03 24.15 -7.63
CA PRO A 107 3.31 24.54 -6.26
C PRO A 107 2.36 23.83 -5.31
N GLU A 108 2.94 23.26 -4.26
CA GLU A 108 2.27 22.45 -3.25
C GLU A 108 1.04 23.18 -2.68
N LYS A 109 -0.14 22.65 -2.99
CA LYS A 109 -1.30 22.74 -2.11
C LYS A 109 -1.61 21.35 -1.59
N ILE A 110 -0.71 20.84 -0.75
CA ILE A 110 -1.11 19.86 0.26
C ILE A 110 -1.82 20.69 1.33
N VAL A 111 -3.10 20.97 1.09
CA VAL A 111 -3.97 21.58 2.09
C VAL A 111 -4.34 20.48 3.06
N ASN A 112 -3.82 20.61 4.28
CA ASN A 112 -4.21 19.95 5.52
C ASN A 112 -5.36 18.93 5.38
N ILE A 113 -5.01 17.65 5.36
CA ILE A 113 -5.89 16.59 5.83
C ILE A 113 -5.49 16.35 7.29
N ILE A 114 -6.12 17.11 8.18
CA ILE A 114 -6.32 16.79 9.60
C ILE A 114 -7.82 16.95 9.84
#